data_AF-A0A519KLH0-F1
#
_entry.id   AF-A0A519KLH0-F1
#
_cell.length_a   1.000
_cell.length_b   1.000
_cell.length_c   1.000
_cell.angle_alpha   90.00
_cell.angle_beta   90.00
_cell.angle_gamma   90.00
#
_symmetry.space_group_name_H-M   'P 1'
#
loop_
_entity.id
_entity.type
_entity.pdbx_description
1 polymer ?
#
loop_
_entity_poly.entity_id
_entity_poly.type
_entity_poly.pdbx_seq_one_letter_code
_entity_poly.pdbx_strand_id
1 'polypeptide(L)'
;LYADQRIDVPAVAAFGRALKAMGVSLAVTELDIIDWNIRGGPEEQDAAALRIVGDLLDGVFDAGRPDAVISWGMSDRYSWIEEAMPRRDGKPCRPLPLDADYRPKPWFELIRKRLAC
;
A
#
# COMPACT_ATOMS: atom_id res chain seq x y z
N LEU A 1 -3.66 4.71 -0.35
CA LEU A 1 -2.69 5.40 -1.26
C LEU A 1 -3.29 5.52 -2.66
N TYR A 2 -3.11 6.62 -3.38
CA TYR A 2 -3.59 6.76 -4.77
C TYR A 2 -2.58 6.19 -5.77
N ALA A 3 -2.95 5.13 -6.50
CA ALA A 3 -2.03 4.35 -7.35
C ALA A 3 -1.39 5.14 -8.51
N ASP A 4 -2.02 6.24 -8.93
CA ASP A 4 -1.57 7.15 -9.98
C ASP A 4 -0.60 8.24 -9.48
N GLN A 5 -0.40 8.34 -8.16
CA GLN A 5 0.52 9.30 -7.56
C GLN A 5 1.94 8.74 -7.41
N ARG A 6 2.88 9.64 -7.09
CA ARG A 6 4.25 9.31 -6.72
C ARG A 6 4.49 9.67 -5.26
N ILE A 7 5.15 8.79 -4.54
CA ILE A 7 5.62 9.07 -3.18
C ILE A 7 6.98 9.74 -3.27
N ASP A 8 7.14 10.83 -2.51
CA ASP A 8 8.44 11.42 -2.25
C ASP A 8 9.14 10.58 -1.17
N VAL A 9 9.86 9.55 -1.62
CA VAL A 9 10.54 8.59 -0.75
C VAL A 9 11.54 9.28 0.20
N PRO A 10 12.41 10.21 -0.27
CA PRO A 10 13.28 10.98 0.62
C PRO A 10 12.52 11.78 1.69
N ALA A 11 11.40 12.41 1.34
CA ALA A 11 10.61 13.17 2.30
C ALA A 11 9.96 12.28 3.37
N VAL A 12 9.41 11.12 2.98
CA VAL A 12 8.87 10.13 3.94
C VAL A 12 9.96 9.68 4.91
N ALA A 13 11.15 9.37 4.40
CA ALA A 13 12.27 8.97 5.23
C ALA A 13 12.74 10.09 6.18
N ALA A 14 12.81 11.33 5.69
CA ALA A 14 13.16 12.49 6.52
C ALA A 14 12.15 12.72 7.64
N PHE A 15 10.86 12.63 7.34
CA PHE A 15 9.79 12.73 8.33
C PHE A 15 9.89 11.61 9.38
N GLY A 16 10.08 10.36 8.94
CA GLY A 16 10.24 9.23 9.85
C GLY A 16 11.45 9.38 10.78
N ARG A 17 12.60 9.85 10.26
CA ARG A 17 13.79 10.15 11.09
C ARG A 17 13.52 11.24 12.12
N ALA A 18 12.78 12.29 11.75
CA ALA A 18 12.41 13.36 12.67
C ALA A 18 11.52 12.83 13.82
N LEU A 19 10.55 11.96 13.53
CA LEU A 19 9.73 11.30 14.55
C LEU A 19 10.57 10.46 15.51
N LYS A 20 11.50 9.64 14.98
CA LYS A 20 12.38 8.84 15.83
C LYS A 20 13.34 9.65 16.68
N ALA A 21 13.84 10.77 16.17
CA ALA A 21 14.65 11.69 16.95
C ALA A 21 13.90 12.28 18.17
N MET A 22 12.56 12.33 18.10
CA MET A 22 11.68 12.69 19.21
C MET A 22 11.28 11.49 20.10
N GLY A 23 11.81 10.29 19.84
CA GLY A 23 11.43 9.07 20.56
C GLY A 23 10.06 8.51 20.15
N VAL A 24 9.51 8.90 18.99
CA VAL A 24 8.22 8.41 18.49
C VAL A 24 8.45 7.24 17.53
N SER A 25 7.80 6.11 17.82
CA SER A 25 7.81 4.94 16.93
C SER A 25 7.03 5.17 15.65
N LEU A 26 7.34 4.38 14.61
CA LEU A 26 6.64 4.42 13.33
C LEU A 26 5.74 3.20 13.18
N ALA A 27 4.50 3.41 12.72
CA ALA A 27 3.60 2.35 12.29
C ALA A 27 2.83 2.81 11.04
N VAL A 28 2.63 1.89 10.09
CA VAL A 28 1.69 2.07 8.99
C VAL A 28 0.38 1.40 9.40
N THR A 29 -0.70 2.16 9.52
CA THR A 29 -1.93 1.68 10.20
C THR A 29 -3.09 1.35 9.25
N GLU A 30 -3.16 1.99 8.08
CA GLU A 30 -4.32 1.92 7.19
C GLU A 30 -3.88 1.81 5.72
N LEU A 31 -3.11 0.77 5.39
CA LEU A 31 -2.59 0.59 4.04
C LEU A 31 -3.65 -0.04 3.11
N ASP A 32 -4.11 0.74 2.15
CA ASP A 32 -4.93 0.32 1.02
C ASP A 32 -4.57 1.11 -0.26
N ILE A 33 -5.12 0.72 -1.40
CA ILE A 33 -4.78 1.31 -2.71
C ILE A 33 -6.05 1.76 -3.45
N ILE A 34 -6.13 3.05 -3.77
CA ILE A 34 -7.17 3.62 -4.61
C ILE A 34 -6.64 3.57 -6.06
N ASP A 35 -7.21 2.69 -6.88
CA ASP A 35 -6.78 2.38 -8.25
C ASP A 35 -7.78 2.84 -9.34
N TRP A 36 -8.73 3.68 -8.95
CA TRP A 36 -9.84 4.22 -9.75
C TRP A 36 -9.46 4.83 -11.12
N ASN A 37 -8.21 5.26 -11.29
CA ASN A 37 -7.67 5.97 -12.46
C ASN A 37 -6.70 5.09 -13.28
N ILE A 38 -6.43 3.86 -12.85
CA ILE A 38 -5.55 2.94 -13.59
C ILE A 38 -6.30 2.44 -14.83
N ARG A 39 -5.86 2.85 -16.02
CA ARG A 39 -6.53 2.54 -17.29
C ARG A 39 -6.49 1.06 -17.70
N GLY A 40 -5.62 0.26 -17.09
CA GLY A 40 -5.46 -1.17 -17.37
C GLY A 40 -6.40 -2.08 -16.57
N GLY A 41 -6.17 -3.38 -16.68
CA GLY A 41 -6.86 -4.43 -15.93
C GLY A 41 -6.11 -4.85 -14.66
N PRO A 42 -6.39 -6.05 -14.14
CA PRO A 42 -5.82 -6.53 -12.88
C PRO A 42 -4.30 -6.49 -12.80
N GLU A 43 -3.60 -6.78 -13.89
CA GLU A 43 -2.13 -6.76 -13.93
C GLU A 43 -1.58 -5.35 -13.73
N GLU A 44 -2.15 -4.34 -14.41
CA GLU A 44 -1.74 -2.95 -14.25
C GLU A 44 -2.14 -2.38 -12.89
N GLN A 45 -3.30 -2.76 -12.35
CA GLN A 45 -3.72 -2.41 -10.98
C GLN A 45 -2.71 -2.93 -9.96
N ASP A 46 -2.36 -4.23 -10.06
CA ASP A 46 -1.45 -4.88 -9.12
C ASP A 46 -0.01 -4.36 -9.25
N ALA A 47 0.43 -4.05 -10.47
CA ALA A 47 1.73 -3.43 -10.70
C ALA A 47 1.81 -2.00 -10.12
N ALA A 48 0.75 -1.20 -10.28
CA ALA A 48 0.68 0.14 -9.70
C ALA A 48 0.63 0.10 -8.17
N ALA A 49 -0.14 -0.83 -7.59
CA ALA A 49 -0.18 -1.10 -6.16
C ALA A 49 1.21 -1.51 -5.63
N LEU A 50 1.86 -2.48 -6.28
CA LEU A 50 3.20 -2.93 -5.89
C LEU A 50 4.21 -1.80 -5.89
N ARG A 51 4.22 -0.96 -6.92
CA ARG A 51 5.10 0.20 -7.01
C ARG A 51 4.89 1.13 -5.83
N ILE A 52 3.67 1.61 -5.61
CA ILE A 52 3.42 2.65 -4.60
C ILE A 52 3.56 2.12 -3.17
N VAL A 53 3.23 0.85 -2.91
CA VAL A 53 3.52 0.19 -1.63
C VAL A 53 5.04 0.08 -1.43
N GLY A 54 5.78 -0.31 -2.48
CA GLY A 54 7.24 -0.32 -2.47
C GLY A 54 7.83 1.02 -2.10
N ASP A 55 7.43 2.09 -2.80
CA ASP A 55 7.90 3.45 -2.56
C ASP A 55 7.62 3.90 -1.10
N LEU A 56 6.42 3.62 -0.57
CA LEU A 56 6.07 3.94 0.82
C LEU A 56 7.00 3.20 1.80
N LEU A 57 7.15 1.89 1.61
CA LEU A 57 7.93 1.05 2.51
C LEU A 57 9.43 1.36 2.42
N ASP A 58 9.95 1.75 1.25
CA ASP A 58 11.33 2.22 1.14
C ASP A 58 11.56 3.45 2.02
N GLY A 59 10.66 4.44 1.99
CA GLY A 59 10.79 5.63 2.83
C GLY A 59 10.65 5.31 4.32
N VAL A 60 9.68 4.49 4.68
CA VAL A 60 9.44 4.09 6.09
C VAL A 60 10.62 3.30 6.65
N PHE A 61 11.16 2.33 5.90
CA PHE A 61 12.28 1.51 6.37
C PHE A 61 13.63 2.23 6.33
N ASP A 62 13.81 3.24 5.47
CA ASP A 62 15.00 4.11 5.48
C ASP A 62 15.04 5.02 6.73
N ALA A 63 13.88 5.36 7.29
CA ALA A 63 13.79 5.93 8.64
C ALA A 63 14.02 4.88 9.76
N GLY A 64 14.25 3.62 9.39
CA GLY A 64 14.42 2.46 10.26
C GLY A 64 13.13 1.66 10.45
N ARG A 65 13.26 0.38 10.86
CA ARG A 65 12.14 -0.57 10.95
C ARG A 65 10.92 0.00 11.72
N PRO A 66 9.70 -0.06 11.15
CA PRO A 66 8.47 0.29 11.86
C PRO A 66 8.02 -0.85 12.79
N ASP A 67 7.19 -0.52 13.78
CA ASP A 67 6.61 -1.49 14.73
C ASP A 67 5.55 -2.37 14.06
N ALA A 68 4.83 -1.83 13.08
CA ALA A 68 3.79 -2.54 12.34
C ALA A 68 3.56 -1.97 10.93
N VAL A 69 3.08 -2.85 10.04
CA VAL A 69 2.46 -2.49 8.76
C VAL A 69 1.11 -3.19 8.68
N ILE A 70 0.04 -2.40 8.73
CA ILE A 70 -1.35 -2.85 8.84
C ILE A 70 -2.09 -2.38 7.59
N SER A 71 -2.76 -3.33 6.93
CA SER A 71 -3.64 -3.04 5.80
C SER A 71 -5.05 -2.74 6.28
N TRP A 72 -5.75 -1.83 5.59
CA TRP A 72 -7.11 -1.44 5.95
C TRP A 72 -8.17 -2.40 5.38
N GLY A 73 -8.02 -3.67 5.76
CA GLY A 73 -8.79 -4.79 5.23
C GLY A 73 -7.89 -5.93 4.78
N MET A 74 -8.50 -7.09 4.53
CA MET A 74 -7.75 -8.32 4.21
C MET A 74 -7.80 -8.68 2.72
N SER A 75 -8.98 -8.64 2.11
CA SER A 75 -9.25 -9.06 0.74
C SER A 75 -10.06 -8.02 0.01
N ASP A 76 -9.78 -7.84 -1.28
CA ASP A 76 -10.52 -6.92 -2.17
C ASP A 76 -12.04 -7.09 -2.06
N ARG A 77 -12.52 -8.31 -1.76
CA ARG A 77 -13.95 -8.65 -1.63
C ARG A 77 -14.72 -7.80 -0.62
N TYR A 78 -14.07 -7.33 0.44
CA TYR A 78 -14.72 -6.60 1.52
C TYR A 78 -14.13 -5.19 1.71
N SER A 79 -13.43 -4.68 0.69
CA SER A 79 -12.86 -3.34 0.77
C SER A 79 -13.95 -2.28 0.70
N TRP A 80 -13.81 -1.24 1.51
CA TRP A 80 -14.64 -0.04 1.44
C TRP A 80 -14.46 0.74 0.12
N ILE A 81 -13.35 0.53 -0.59
CA ILE A 81 -12.98 1.28 -1.80
C ILE A 81 -13.91 0.98 -2.99
N GLU A 82 -14.41 -0.26 -3.10
CA GLU A 82 -15.34 -0.63 -4.17
C GLU A 82 -16.61 0.23 -4.13
N GLU A 83 -17.13 0.52 -2.94
CA GLU A 83 -18.34 1.32 -2.76
C GLU A 83 -18.07 2.82 -2.77
N ALA A 84 -16.99 3.27 -2.11
CA ALA A 84 -16.72 4.69 -1.91
C ALA A 84 -15.98 5.35 -3.07
N MET A 85 -15.09 4.61 -3.74
CA MET A 85 -14.19 5.12 -4.78
C MET A 85 -14.14 4.16 -5.98
N PRO A 86 -15.30 3.82 -6.58
CA PRO A 86 -15.34 2.84 -7.67
C PRO A 86 -14.57 3.32 -8.89
N ARG A 87 -14.04 2.36 -9.65
CA ARG A 87 -13.47 2.64 -10.96
C ARG A 87 -14.54 3.15 -11.93
N ARG A 88 -14.16 4.13 -12.76
CA ARG A 88 -15.06 4.72 -13.77
C ARG A 88 -15.45 3.76 -14.89
N ASP A 89 -14.65 2.73 -15.14
CA ASP A 89 -14.91 1.71 -16.16
C ASP A 89 -15.77 0.54 -15.64
N GLY A 90 -16.24 0.61 -14.39
CA GLY A 90 -17.09 -0.41 -13.78
C GLY A 90 -16.39 -1.75 -13.50
N LYS A 91 -15.06 -1.82 -13.68
CA LYS A 91 -14.28 -3.00 -13.28
C LYS A 91 -14.05 -2.99 -11.76
N PRO A 92 -13.83 -4.16 -11.15
CA PRO A 92 -13.52 -4.25 -9.72
C PRO A 92 -12.23 -3.50 -9.35
N CYS A 93 -12.25 -2.82 -8.21
CA CYS A 93 -11.07 -2.29 -7.56
C CYS A 93 -10.20 -3.45 -6.99
N ARG A 94 -8.89 -3.24 -6.89
CA ARG A 94 -7.95 -4.22 -6.31
C ARG A 94 -7.10 -3.63 -5.16
N PRO A 95 -7.74 -3.08 -4.11
CA PRO A 95 -7.09 -2.23 -3.13
C PRO A 95 -6.23 -2.90 -2.05
N LEU A 96 -6.41 -4.20 -1.77
CA LEU A 96 -5.90 -4.87 -0.56
C LEU A 96 -4.85 -5.95 -0.88
N PRO A 97 -4.15 -6.56 0.10
CA PRO A 97 -3.04 -7.48 -0.22
C PRO A 97 -3.49 -8.79 -0.88
N LEU A 98 -4.71 -9.22 -0.61
CA LEU A 98 -5.32 -10.43 -1.19
C LEU A 98 -6.43 -10.03 -2.17
N ASP A 99 -6.56 -10.78 -3.26
CA ASP A 99 -7.65 -10.59 -4.21
C ASP A 99 -9.00 -11.05 -3.63
N ALA A 100 -10.07 -10.93 -4.44
CA ALA A 100 -11.43 -11.30 -4.03
C ALA A 100 -11.60 -12.80 -3.68
N ASP A 101 -10.69 -13.65 -4.15
CA ASP A 101 -10.64 -15.10 -3.90
C ASP A 101 -9.56 -15.48 -2.87
N TYR A 102 -9.06 -14.50 -2.12
CA TYR A 102 -8.01 -14.64 -1.10
C TYR A 102 -6.64 -15.08 -1.64
N ARG A 103 -6.38 -14.91 -2.94
CA ARG A 103 -5.05 -15.19 -3.49
C ARG A 103 -4.12 -14.01 -3.22
N PRO A 104 -2.86 -14.27 -2.81
CA PRO A 104 -1.90 -13.21 -2.53
C PRO A 104 -1.52 -12.46 -3.81
N LYS A 105 -1.53 -11.13 -3.74
CA LYS A 105 -1.06 -10.25 -4.82
C LYS A 105 0.42 -9.91 -4.63
N PRO A 106 1.11 -9.41 -5.67
CA PRO A 106 2.56 -9.17 -5.60
C PRO A 106 3.03 -8.33 -4.40
N TRP A 107 2.21 -7.36 -3.97
CA TRP A 107 2.56 -6.49 -2.85
C TRP A 107 2.34 -7.12 -1.46
N PHE A 108 1.52 -8.18 -1.35
CA PHE A 108 1.51 -9.04 -0.16
C PHE A 108 2.87 -9.71 0.03
N GLU A 109 3.43 -10.28 -1.05
CA GLU A 109 4.74 -10.91 -1.03
C GLU A 109 5.86 -9.91 -0.72
N LEU A 110 5.74 -8.67 -1.20
CA LEU A 110 6.64 -7.59 -0.82
C LEU A 110 6.63 -7.33 0.69
N ILE A 111 5.45 -7.14 1.28
CA ILE A 111 5.29 -6.92 2.73
C ILE A 111 5.87 -8.10 3.51
N ARG A 112 5.51 -9.33 3.12
CA ARG A 112 6.00 -10.56 3.74
C ARG A 112 7.53 -10.62 3.75
N LYS A 113 8.18 -10.29 2.63
CA LYS A 113 9.65 -10.25 2.52
C LYS A 113 10.28 -9.15 3.37
N ARG A 114 9.70 -7.95 3.40
CA ARG A 114 10.23 -6.81 4.17
C ARG A 114 10.12 -7.01 5.68
N LEU A 115 9.12 -7.77 6.12
CA LEU A 115 8.87 -8.03 7.54
C LEU A 115 9.50 -9.33 8.04
N ALA A 116 9.93 -10.23 7.15
CA ALA A 116 10.70 -11.42 7.52
C ALA A 116 11.99 -11.03 8.25
N CYS A 117 12.37 -11.84 9.25
CA CYS A 117 13.58 -11.67 10.04
C CYS A 117 14.86 -11.97 9.25
#